data_AF-A0A535IPP3-F1
#
_entry.id   AF-A0A535IPP3-F1
#
_cell.length_a   1.000
_cell.length_b   1.000
_cell.length_c   1.000
_cell.angle_alpha   90.00
_cell.angle_beta   90.00
_cell.angle_gamma   90.00
#
_symmetry.space_group_name_H-M   'P 1'
#
loop_
_entity.id
_entity.type
_entity.pdbx_description
1 polymer ?
#
loop_
_entity_poly.entity_id
_entity_poly.type
_entity_poly.pdbx_seq_one_letter_code
_entity_poly.pdbx_strand_id
1 'polypeptide(L)'
;MDARFYNSNDLNIERLATDLEHFFRGQGYQAQQIGNNEQMMVQLKKGSNFEAVIGMQAALTVTIQRTAGGVMVAVGRQKWVDKAAVGAVGVVIPALWPLLVTAGVGAFRQVGLANQVMTVLDGLVRQQQPNVQTGPVPTPPPATQS
;
A
#
# COMPACT_ATOMS: atom_id res chain seq x y z
N MET A 1 -8.71 3.73 -6.09
CA MET A 1 -7.34 3.30 -5.76
C MET A 1 -6.59 4.58 -5.54
N ASP A 2 -5.97 4.71 -4.39
CA ASP A 2 -5.30 5.93 -3.97
C ASP A 2 -3.81 5.60 -3.87
N ALA A 3 -2.98 6.45 -4.47
CA ALA A 3 -1.54 6.32 -4.47
C ALA A 3 -0.90 7.67 -4.16
N ARG A 4 0.24 7.63 -3.47
CA ARG A 4 1.00 8.82 -3.07
C ARG A 4 2.49 8.56 -3.23
N PHE A 5 3.20 9.56 -3.72
CA PHE A 5 4.65 9.54 -3.82
C PHE A 5 5.25 10.52 -2.81
N TYR A 6 6.20 10.04 -2.02
CA TYR A 6 6.95 10.82 -1.04
C TYR A 6 8.39 10.97 -1.53
N ASN A 7 8.80 12.21 -1.81
CA ASN A 7 10.15 12.52 -2.29
C ASN A 7 11.14 12.50 -1.12
N SER A 8 11.54 11.30 -0.70
CA SER A 8 12.51 11.07 0.37
C SER A 8 13.09 9.65 0.27
N ASN A 9 14.40 9.55 0.08
CA ASN A 9 15.10 8.25 0.10
C ASN A 9 15.36 7.75 1.53
N ASP A 10 15.36 8.66 2.50
CA ASP A 10 15.70 8.40 3.91
C ASP A 10 14.52 7.86 4.74
N LEU A 11 13.39 7.54 4.11
CA LEU A 11 12.26 6.92 4.80
C LEU A 11 12.59 5.49 5.18
N ASN A 12 12.29 5.08 6.41
CA ASN A 12 12.38 3.68 6.82
C ASN A 12 11.02 3.02 6.59
N ILE A 13 10.89 2.27 5.48
CA ILE A 13 9.62 1.67 5.07
C ILE A 13 9.20 0.49 5.95
N GLU A 14 10.15 -0.23 6.56
CA GLU A 14 9.86 -1.33 7.49
C GLU A 14 9.27 -0.80 8.79
N ARG A 15 9.83 0.31 9.30
CA ARG A 15 9.30 1.02 10.45
C ARG A 15 7.92 1.62 10.13
N LEU A 16 7.76 2.21 8.95
CA LEU A 16 6.47 2.75 8.51
C LEU A 16 5.37 1.67 8.48
N ALA A 17 5.70 0.49 7.94
CA ALA A 17 4.79 -0.66 7.92
C ALA A 17 4.46 -1.17 9.32
N THR A 18 5.45 -1.23 10.22
CA THR A 18 5.29 -1.66 11.62
C THR A 18 4.41 -0.69 12.40
N ASP A 19 4.65 0.61 12.29
CA ASP A 19 3.87 1.64 12.96
C ASP A 19 2.42 1.67 12.44
N LEU A 20 2.22 1.46 11.14
CA LEU A 20 0.90 1.33 10.53
C LEU A 20 0.15 0.08 11.03
N GLU A 21 0.83 -1.06 11.09
CA GLU A 21 0.28 -2.31 11.64
C GLU A 21 -0.17 -2.11 13.08
N HIS A 22 0.70 -1.57 13.94
CA HIS A 22 0.41 -1.30 15.34
C HIS A 22 -0.78 -0.36 15.51
N PHE A 23 -0.85 0.72 14.73
CA PHE A 23 -1.98 1.66 14.76
C PHE A 23 -3.30 0.94 14.50
N PHE A 24 -3.39 0.17 13.40
CA PHE A 24 -4.64 -0.49 13.03
C PHE A 24 -4.99 -1.69 13.92
N ARG A 25 -4.00 -2.41 14.46
CA ARG A 25 -4.25 -3.40 15.52
C ARG A 25 -4.88 -2.77 16.76
N GLY A 26 -4.40 -1.59 17.17
CA GLY A 26 -5.00 -0.81 18.26
C GLY A 26 -6.44 -0.38 17.99
N GLN A 27 -6.86 -0.32 16.72
CA GLN A 27 -8.23 -0.02 16.31
C GLN A 27 -9.11 -1.28 16.13
N GLY A 28 -8.61 -2.47 16.52
CA GLY A 28 -9.34 -3.74 16.43
C GLY A 28 -9.28 -4.41 15.05
N TYR A 29 -8.37 -3.99 14.17
CA TYR A 29 -8.14 -4.66 12.90
C TYR A 29 -7.14 -5.82 13.08
N GLN A 30 -7.33 -6.87 12.29
CA GLN A 30 -6.27 -7.85 12.05
C GLN A 30 -5.33 -7.26 10.98
N ALA A 31 -4.18 -6.75 11.42
CA ALA A 31 -3.14 -6.24 10.53
C ALA A 31 -1.95 -7.20 10.49
N GLN A 32 -1.42 -7.45 9.29
CA GLN A 32 -0.21 -8.25 9.07
C GLN A 32 0.68 -7.55 8.04
N GLN A 33 1.98 -7.48 8.32
CA GLN A 33 2.97 -7.01 7.38
C GLN A 33 3.81 -8.15 6.78
N ILE A 34 4.23 -7.99 5.54
CA ILE A 34 5.19 -8.86 4.84
C ILE A 34 6.03 -8.03 3.87
N GLY A 35 7.32 -8.29 3.81
CA GLY A 35 8.21 -7.57 2.91
C GLY A 35 9.66 -7.52 3.38
N ASN A 36 10.39 -6.55 2.85
CA ASN A 36 11.79 -6.25 3.15
C ASN A 36 12.05 -4.74 2.98
N ASN A 37 13.32 -4.31 3.05
CA ASN A 37 13.70 -2.91 2.94
C ASN A 37 13.46 -2.27 1.55
N GLU A 38 13.15 -3.04 0.51
CA GLU A 38 12.77 -2.51 -0.82
C GLU A 38 11.25 -2.36 -0.97
N GLN A 39 10.49 -3.26 -0.36
CA GLN A 39 9.04 -3.29 -0.46
C GLN A 39 8.40 -3.89 0.79
N MET A 40 7.43 -3.19 1.35
CA MET A 40 6.57 -3.65 2.43
C MET A 40 5.10 -3.69 1.99
N MET A 41 4.39 -4.74 2.39
CA MET A 41 2.95 -4.85 2.24
C MET A 41 2.29 -4.99 3.60
N VAL A 42 1.28 -4.18 3.89
CA VAL A 42 0.47 -4.26 5.10
C VAL A 42 -0.96 -4.62 4.72
N GLN A 43 -1.42 -5.78 5.16
CA GLN A 43 -2.78 -6.25 4.96
C GLN A 43 -3.61 -5.95 6.19
N LEU A 44 -4.71 -5.22 6.00
CA LEU A 44 -5.69 -4.88 7.02
C LEU A 44 -6.98 -5.65 6.76
N LYS A 45 -7.41 -6.43 7.74
CA LYS A 45 -8.67 -7.17 7.73
C LYS A 45 -9.50 -6.76 8.94
N LYS A 46 -10.79 -6.47 8.74
CA LYS A 46 -11.70 -6.23 9.87
C LYS A 46 -12.10 -7.59 10.44
N GLY A 47 -11.48 -7.98 11.56
CA GLY A 47 -11.76 -9.25 12.23
C GLY A 47 -13.17 -9.22 12.81
N SER A 48 -14.06 -10.08 12.32
CA SER A 48 -15.30 -10.39 13.03
C SER A 48 -15.08 -11.67 13.80
N ASN A 49 -15.00 -11.57 15.13
CA ASN A 49 -15.21 -12.70 16.04
C ASN A 49 -16.69 -13.06 16.18
N PHE A 50 -17.55 -12.56 15.29
CA PHE A 50 -18.91 -13.05 15.14
C PHE A 50 -19.04 -13.76 13.80
N GLU A 51 -19.49 -14.99 13.92
CA GLU A 51 -19.98 -15.93 12.92
C GLU A 51 -20.30 -15.30 11.56
N ALA A 52 -19.85 -15.99 10.50
CA ALA A 52 -20.44 -16.07 9.18
C ALA A 52 -21.79 -15.31 9.00
N VAL A 53 -21.73 -13.99 8.83
CA VAL A 53 -22.84 -13.21 8.28
C VAL A 53 -22.33 -12.55 7.01
N ILE A 54 -22.52 -13.29 5.91
CA ILE A 54 -22.63 -12.78 4.55
C ILE A 54 -21.36 -12.05 4.04
N GLY A 55 -20.32 -12.83 3.76
CA GLY A 55 -19.72 -12.83 2.42
C GLY A 55 -18.76 -11.73 1.99
N MET A 56 -18.38 -10.74 2.80
CA MET A 56 -17.35 -9.75 2.39
C MET A 56 -16.50 -9.24 3.55
N GLN A 57 -15.50 -10.01 3.97
CA GLN A 57 -14.38 -9.41 4.71
C GLN A 57 -13.58 -8.54 3.73
N ALA A 58 -13.81 -7.23 3.76
CA ALA A 58 -13.02 -6.27 3.00
C ALA A 58 -11.58 -6.29 3.55
N ALA A 59 -10.69 -7.00 2.86
CA ALA A 59 -9.25 -6.87 3.06
C ALA A 59 -8.75 -5.65 2.28
N LEU A 60 -7.99 -4.78 2.96
CA LEU A 60 -7.31 -3.65 2.35
C LEU A 60 -5.81 -3.89 2.41
N THR A 61 -5.12 -3.78 1.27
CA THR A 61 -3.67 -3.92 1.21
C THR A 61 -3.05 -2.55 0.97
N VAL A 62 -2.04 -2.24 1.77
CA VAL A 62 -1.15 -1.09 1.61
C VAL A 62 0.17 -1.62 1.08
N THR A 63 0.63 -1.10 -0.05
CA THR A 63 1.95 -1.41 -0.59
C THR A 63 2.81 -0.17 -0.46
N ILE A 64 3.97 -0.32 0.18
CA ILE A 64 4.99 0.71 0.37
C ILE A 64 6.23 0.22 -0.37
N GLN A 65 6.69 0.96 -1.37
CA GLN A 65 7.78 0.54 -2.24
C GLN A 65 8.79 1.68 -2.40
N ARG A 66 10.08 1.36 -2.27
CA ARG A 66 11.14 2.28 -2.68
C ARG A 66 11.20 2.38 -4.20
N THR A 67 11.34 3.59 -4.70
CA THR A 67 11.52 3.88 -6.12
C THR A 67 12.65 4.89 -6.30
N ALA A 68 13.10 5.10 -7.53
CA ALA A 68 14.06 6.17 -7.81
C ALA A 68 13.49 7.53 -7.34
N GLY A 69 14.20 8.19 -6.44
CA GLY A 69 13.83 9.51 -5.91
C GLY A 69 12.84 9.51 -4.75
N GLY A 70 12.45 8.36 -4.19
CA GLY A 70 11.62 8.36 -2.99
C GLY A 70 10.87 7.06 -2.70
N VAL A 71 9.72 7.18 -2.05
CA VAL A 71 8.86 6.07 -1.66
C VAL A 71 7.47 6.26 -2.25
N MET A 72 6.98 5.22 -2.92
CA MET A 72 5.62 5.14 -3.43
C MET A 72 4.76 4.31 -2.48
N VAL A 73 3.56 4.82 -2.17
CA VAL A 73 2.56 4.14 -1.38
C VAL A 73 1.28 3.99 -2.19
N ALA A 74 0.71 2.79 -2.21
CA ALA A 74 -0.56 2.50 -2.87
C ALA A 74 -1.50 1.75 -1.92
N VAL A 75 -2.78 2.10 -1.95
CA VAL A 75 -3.82 1.50 -1.10
C VAL A 75 -4.93 0.92 -1.98
N GLY A 76 -5.21 -0.37 -1.82
CA GLY A 76 -6.25 -1.04 -2.60
C GLY A 76 -6.41 -2.54 -2.35
N ARG A 77 -7.41 -3.13 -3.01
CA ARG A 77 -7.73 -4.58 -2.96
C ARG A 77 -6.88 -5.43 -3.92
N GLN A 78 -5.64 -5.01 -4.23
CA GLN A 78 -4.74 -5.57 -5.27
C GLN A 78 -4.86 -4.84 -6.63
N LYS A 79 -3.96 -3.87 -6.85
CA LYS A 79 -3.29 -3.58 -8.13
C LYS A 79 -1.87 -3.17 -7.81
N TRP A 80 -0.94 -3.96 -8.29
CA TRP A 80 0.44 -3.59 -8.47
C TRP A 80 0.77 -4.10 -9.87
N VAL A 81 1.52 -3.29 -10.62
CA VAL A 81 1.81 -3.44 -12.04
C VAL A 81 0.70 -2.98 -12.97
N ASP A 82 0.63 -1.66 -13.17
CA ASP A 82 0.72 -1.19 -14.55
C ASP A 82 2.12 -0.60 -14.72
N LYS A 83 3.02 -1.42 -15.27
CA LYS A 83 4.32 -1.06 -15.88
C LYS A 83 5.38 -0.37 -15.00
N ALA A 84 6.01 -1.13 -14.11
CA ALA A 84 7.41 -0.90 -13.73
C ALA A 84 8.29 -1.92 -14.46
N ALA A 85 8.31 -1.83 -15.79
CA ALA A 85 9.35 -2.48 -16.57
C ALA A 85 10.57 -1.55 -16.55
N VAL A 86 11.69 -2.13 -16.12
CA VAL A 86 13.09 -1.73 -16.34
C VAL A 86 13.70 -0.76 -15.32
N GLY A 87 14.70 -1.27 -14.59
CA GLY A 87 15.86 -0.48 -14.16
C GLY A 87 16.48 -0.84 -12.81
N ALA A 88 17.34 -1.87 -12.79
CA ALA A 88 18.34 -2.19 -11.76
C ALA A 88 17.85 -2.60 -10.35
N VAL A 89 18.03 -3.89 -10.06
CA VAL A 89 17.97 -4.60 -8.75
C VAL A 89 16.57 -4.84 -8.19
N GLY A 90 16.15 -6.12 -8.20
CA GLY A 90 15.11 -6.63 -7.30
C GLY A 90 13.89 -7.29 -7.95
N VAL A 91 14.04 -8.57 -8.30
CA VAL A 91 13.02 -9.62 -8.48
C VAL A 91 11.54 -9.18 -8.44
N VAL A 92 10.93 -9.11 -9.62
CA VAL A 92 9.47 -9.12 -9.83
C VAL A 92 8.95 -10.52 -9.51
N ILE A 93 8.05 -10.67 -8.53
CA ILE A 93 7.30 -11.92 -8.33
C ILE A 93 6.07 -11.88 -9.26
N PRO A 94 5.98 -12.70 -10.34
CA PRO A 94 4.86 -12.68 -11.26
C PRO A 94 3.74 -13.68 -10.90
N ALA A 95 3.78 -14.32 -9.73
CA ALA A 95 2.93 -15.49 -9.45
C ALA A 95 1.58 -15.22 -8.75
N LEU A 96 1.26 -13.98 -8.36
CA LEU A 96 0.04 -13.66 -7.59
C LEU A 96 -1.04 -12.91 -8.39
N TRP A 97 -0.95 -12.92 -9.72
CA TRP A 97 -1.90 -12.30 -10.63
C TRP A 97 -3.31 -12.97 -10.77
N PRO A 98 -3.59 -14.23 -10.37
CA PRO A 98 -4.90 -14.84 -10.60
C PRO A 98 -6.08 -14.36 -9.72
N LEU A 99 -5.86 -13.59 -8.65
CA LEU A 99 -6.94 -13.13 -7.75
C LEU A 99 -7.52 -11.75 -8.10
N LEU A 100 -7.06 -11.16 -9.21
CA LEU A 100 -7.31 -9.77 -9.58
C LEU A 100 -8.68 -9.48 -10.22
N VAL A 101 -9.73 -10.27 -9.99
CA VAL A 101 -11.10 -9.89 -10.41
C VAL A 101 -12.14 -10.45 -9.43
N THR A 102 -12.46 -9.70 -8.37
CA THR A 102 -13.78 -9.80 -7.72
C THR A 102 -14.31 -8.40 -7.40
N ALA A 103 -14.52 -7.58 -8.42
CA ALA A 103 -15.39 -6.42 -8.30
C ALA A 103 -16.85 -6.91 -8.26
N GLY A 104 -17.30 -7.36 -7.08
CA GLY A 104 -18.69 -7.66 -6.78
C GLY A 104 -19.14 -6.86 -5.55
N VAL A 105 -20.05 -5.89 -5.78
CA VAL A 105 -21.05 -5.29 -4.87
C VAL A 105 -20.66 -5.04 -3.41
N GLY A 106 -20.33 -3.80 -3.01
CA GLY A 106 -20.31 -3.41 -1.57
C GLY A 106 -19.39 -2.24 -1.13
N ALA A 107 -19.02 -1.30 -2.00
CA ALA A 107 -17.81 -0.47 -1.82
C ALA A 107 -17.91 0.79 -0.92
N PHE A 108 -18.97 1.01 -0.14
CA PHE A 108 -19.12 2.30 0.59
C PHE A 108 -18.25 2.44 1.85
N ARG A 109 -18.08 1.37 2.63
CA ARG A 109 -17.23 1.40 3.85
C ARG A 109 -15.73 1.36 3.54
N GLN A 110 -15.37 0.94 2.33
CA GLN A 110 -13.98 0.72 1.94
C GLN A 110 -13.22 2.01 1.57
N VAL A 111 -13.93 3.00 1.03
CA VAL A 111 -13.36 4.33 0.73
C VAL A 111 -12.92 5.04 2.02
N GLY A 112 -13.71 4.93 3.10
CA GLY A 112 -13.36 5.50 4.40
C GLY A 112 -12.07 4.92 4.99
N LEU A 113 -11.90 3.59 4.94
CA LEU A 113 -10.69 2.94 5.44
C LEU A 113 -9.45 3.31 4.63
N ALA A 114 -9.57 3.39 3.30
CA ALA A 114 -8.45 3.81 2.44
C ALA A 114 -7.99 5.24 2.74
N ASN A 115 -8.94 6.17 2.93
CA ASN A 115 -8.64 7.54 3.32
C ASN A 115 -7.99 7.64 4.71
N GLN A 116 -8.49 6.84 5.67
CA GLN A 116 -7.90 6.77 7.01
C GLN A 116 -6.47 6.26 6.96
N VAL A 117 -6.21 5.19 6.20
CA VAL A 117 -4.85 4.66 5.97
C VAL A 117 -3.93 5.74 5.43
N MET A 118 -4.36 6.47 4.38
CA MET A 118 -3.54 7.53 3.79
C MET A 118 -3.24 8.65 4.78
N THR A 119 -4.23 9.05 5.59
CA THR A 119 -4.07 10.10 6.60
C THR A 119 -3.08 9.69 7.69
N VAL A 120 -3.17 8.45 8.17
CA VAL A 120 -2.23 7.92 9.17
C VAL A 120 -0.83 7.79 8.58
N LEU A 121 -0.72 7.27 7.35
CA LEU A 121 0.55 7.18 6.63
C LEU A 121 1.21 8.55 6.47
N ASP A 122 0.47 9.59 6.08
CA ASP A 122 1.02 10.96 6.01
C ASP A 122 1.60 11.40 7.35
N GLY A 123 0.90 11.14 8.44
CA GLY A 123 1.35 11.44 9.80
C GLY A 123 2.65 10.71 10.14
N LEU A 124 2.71 9.40 9.91
CA LEU A 124 3.89 8.57 10.18
C LEU A 124 5.09 8.97 9.31
N VAL A 125 4.86 9.27 8.03
CA VAL A 125 5.92 9.74 7.12
C VAL A 125 6.47 11.08 7.61
N ARG A 126 5.61 12.03 8.01
CA ARG A 126 6.05 13.33 8.54
C ARG A 126 6.75 13.21 9.90
N GLN A 127 6.41 12.21 10.71
CA GLN A 127 7.15 11.92 11.94
C GLN A 127 8.58 11.47 11.67
N GLN A 128 8.81 10.68 10.60
CA GLN A 128 10.16 10.31 10.19
C GLN A 128 10.88 11.46 9.46
N GLN A 129 10.17 12.17 8.59
CA GLN A 129 10.71 13.19 7.68
C GLN A 129 9.79 14.43 7.67
N PRO A 130 10.00 15.40 8.57
CA PRO A 130 9.12 16.57 8.72
C PRO A 130 8.97 17.42 7.46
N ASN A 131 10.00 17.45 6.61
CA ASN A 131 10.08 18.26 5.39
C ASN A 131 9.75 17.47 4.11
N VAL A 132 9.21 16.25 4.25
CA VAL A 132 8.88 15.39 3.11
C VAL A 132 7.85 16.06 2.18
N GLN A 133 8.18 16.15 0.90
CA GLN A 133 7.28 16.66 -0.11
C GLN A 133 6.51 15.50 -0.74
N THR A 134 5.19 15.65 -0.83
CA THR A 134 4.35 14.73 -1.61
C THR A 134 4.33 15.20 -3.06
N GLY A 135 4.73 14.34 -3.99
CA GLY A 135 4.75 14.62 -5.42
C GLY A 135 3.65 13.88 -6.20
N PRO A 136 3.43 14.23 -7.48
CA PRO A 136 2.68 13.37 -8.39
C PRO A 136 3.37 12.00 -8.47
N VAL A 137 2.59 10.93 -8.59
CA VAL A 137 3.14 9.59 -8.84
C VAL A 137 3.96 9.65 -10.13
N PRO A 138 5.24 9.22 -10.13
CA PRO A 138 6.07 9.28 -11.34
C PRO A 138 5.39 8.55 -12.49
N THR A 139 5.10 9.27 -13.58
CA THR A 139 4.63 8.66 -14.82
C THR A 139 5.82 8.02 -15.53
N PRO A 140 5.75 6.75 -15.97
CA PRO A 140 6.80 6.16 -16.78
C PRO A 140 7.02 7.00 -18.05
N PRO A 141 8.27 7.18 -18.51
CA PRO A 141 8.50 7.76 -19.83
C PRO A 141 7.77 6.92 -20.89
N PRO A 142 7.25 7.53 -21.98
CA PRO A 142 6.61 6.79 -23.05
C PRO A 142 7.57 5.72 -23.56
N ALA A 143 7.12 4.47 -23.61
CA ALA A 143 7.91 3.37 -24.13
C ALA A 143 8.33 3.71 -25.57
N THR A 144 9.62 3.99 -25.78
CA THR A 144 10.20 4.09 -27.11
C THR A 144 10.03 2.72 -27.75
N GLN A 145 9.11 2.64 -28.72
CA GLN A 145 8.98 1.47 -29.58
C GLN A 145 10.25 1.44 -30.45
N SER A 146 11.16 0.52 -30.15
CA SER A 146 12.31 0.17 -30.99
C SER A 146 12.02 -1.07 -31.80
#